data_AF-A0A6N2L8W8-F1
#
_entry.id   AF-A0A6N2L8W8-F1
#
_cell.length_a   1.000
_cell.length_b   1.000
_cell.length_c   1.000
_cell.angle_alpha   90.00
_cell.angle_beta   90.00
_cell.angle_gamma   90.00
#
_symmetry.space_group_name_H-M   'P 1'
#
loop_
_entity.id
_entity.type
_entity.pdbx_description
1 polymer ?
#
loop_
_entity_poly.entity_id
_entity_poly.type
_entity_poly.pdbx_seq_one_letter_code
_entity_poly.pdbx_strand_id
1 'polypeptide(L)'
;MKTEHQMHLYNAWLPPPVVEETKKEKDSFRSVLKFVKDSYKPDDPDSVYSTLKWISVLELFIKAKSELNLEDVAEVVQFGIELFNISQNKLYAQVRWGNLTVRVLNKYRKKLAFKVQWRPLYDTLIHTHFTRNTGPEGWRLRQRHFQTITSLVRSCRRFFPAGSALEIWNEFSSLLENPWHNSSFEGSGFLRLFLPTNLENQDFYTDTWVKKSLNVWDSIPNSQFWNSQWAAIIARVIKNYDFIDWECFLPMLFSRYLNMFEVPVANGSASYPYSVDVPRYTRFLFSNKTSTPAKAIAKSIVYLLKPGGAAQEHFEKLGNLLEQYYHPSNGGRWTYSLERFLFHLVIMFQKRLLREQKKK
;
A
#
# COMPACT_ATOMS: atom_id res chain seq x y z
N MET A 1 -6.78 -8.94 33.44
CA MET A 1 -8.17 -9.38 33.12
C MET A 1 -8.13 -10.14 31.81
N LYS A 2 -8.55 -11.41 31.83
CA LYS A 2 -8.57 -12.30 30.67
C LYS A 2 -9.42 -11.67 29.56
N THR A 3 -8.84 -11.39 28.40
CA THR A 3 -9.59 -11.07 27.18
C THR A 3 -10.36 -12.31 26.75
N GLU A 4 -11.58 -12.47 27.26
CA GLU A 4 -12.59 -13.30 26.61
C GLU A 4 -12.61 -12.92 25.14
N HIS A 5 -12.42 -13.91 24.27
CA HIS A 5 -12.58 -13.72 22.83
C HIS A 5 -14.05 -13.40 22.57
N GLN A 6 -14.36 -12.10 22.57
CA GLN A 6 -15.73 -11.64 22.40
C GLN A 6 -16.18 -11.95 20.98
N MET A 7 -17.26 -12.72 20.90
CA MET A 7 -17.92 -13.09 19.65
C MET A 7 -18.19 -11.88 18.79
N HIS A 8 -18.04 -12.06 17.47
CA HIS A 8 -18.32 -10.99 16.54
C HIS A 8 -19.78 -10.51 16.75
N LEU A 9 -20.00 -9.20 16.84
CA LEU A 9 -21.31 -8.60 17.19
C LEU A 9 -22.49 -9.23 16.43
N TYR A 10 -22.36 -9.39 15.11
CA TYR A 10 -23.42 -10.00 14.30
C TYR A 10 -23.66 -11.49 14.56
N ASN A 11 -22.64 -12.23 14.98
CA ASN A 11 -22.80 -13.65 15.32
C ASN A 11 -23.54 -13.79 16.65
N ALA A 12 -23.44 -12.80 17.54
CA ALA A 12 -24.26 -12.73 18.75
C ALA A 12 -25.76 -12.55 18.50
N TRP A 13 -26.15 -12.18 17.28
CA TRP A 13 -27.56 -12.01 16.89
C TRP A 13 -28.12 -13.24 16.15
N LEU A 14 -27.32 -14.30 15.99
CA LEU A 14 -27.79 -15.53 15.37
C LEU A 14 -28.72 -16.30 16.33
N PRO A 15 -29.65 -17.12 15.81
CA PRO A 15 -30.45 -18.00 16.65
C PRO A 15 -29.56 -18.92 17.53
N PRO A 16 -29.94 -19.21 18.78
CA PRO A 16 -29.13 -20.01 19.71
C PRO A 16 -28.54 -21.30 19.14
N PRO A 17 -29.27 -22.15 18.38
CA PRO A 17 -28.68 -23.37 17.83
C PRO A 17 -27.58 -23.07 16.80
N VAL A 18 -27.68 -21.97 16.06
CA VAL A 18 -26.66 -21.55 15.08
C VAL A 18 -25.42 -21.04 15.81
N VAL A 19 -25.60 -20.27 16.90
CA VAL A 19 -24.48 -19.79 17.74
C VAL A 19 -23.66 -20.95 18.28
N GLU A 20 -24.30 -22.01 18.76
CA GLU A 20 -23.57 -23.20 19.25
C GLU A 20 -22.74 -23.87 18.15
N GLU A 21 -23.27 -23.95 16.92
CA GLU A 21 -22.50 -24.46 15.78
C GLU A 21 -21.31 -23.56 15.41
N THR A 22 -21.42 -22.23 15.56
CA THR A 22 -20.29 -21.32 15.26
C THR A 22 -19.07 -21.55 16.17
N LYS A 23 -19.26 -22.13 17.37
CA LYS A 23 -18.13 -22.45 18.26
C LYS A 23 -17.21 -23.51 17.66
N LYS A 24 -17.75 -24.42 16.83
CA LYS A 24 -17.00 -25.48 16.14
C LYS A 24 -16.24 -24.97 14.91
N GLU A 25 -16.45 -23.73 14.49
CA GLU A 25 -15.78 -23.15 13.31
C GLU A 25 -14.26 -23.06 13.49
N LYS A 26 -13.76 -22.89 14.74
CA LYS A 26 -12.33 -22.89 15.06
C LYS A 26 -11.68 -24.22 14.68
N ASP A 27 -12.24 -25.31 15.17
CA ASP A 27 -11.73 -26.66 14.91
C ASP A 27 -11.91 -27.03 13.43
N SER A 28 -13.05 -26.67 12.85
CA SER A 28 -13.33 -26.88 11.42
C SER A 28 -12.31 -26.16 10.53
N PHE A 29 -11.96 -24.91 10.87
CA PHE A 29 -10.96 -24.14 10.14
C PHE A 29 -9.58 -24.80 10.22
N ARG A 30 -9.18 -25.28 11.40
CA ARG A 30 -7.93 -26.02 11.60
C ARG A 30 -7.91 -27.34 10.80
N SER A 31 -9.00 -28.09 10.79
CA SER A 31 -9.12 -29.30 9.97
C SER A 31 -9.00 -28.98 8.48
N VAL A 32 -9.66 -27.92 8.00
CA VAL A 32 -9.54 -27.47 6.60
C VAL A 32 -8.09 -27.09 6.28
N LEU A 33 -7.41 -26.36 7.16
CA LEU A 33 -6.00 -26.00 6.99
C LEU A 33 -5.11 -27.25 6.85
N LYS A 34 -5.32 -28.26 7.70
CA LYS A 34 -4.63 -29.54 7.58
C LYS A 34 -4.87 -30.19 6.21
N PHE A 35 -6.13 -30.27 5.76
CA PHE A 35 -6.45 -30.82 4.45
C PHE A 35 -5.84 -30.02 3.29
N VAL A 36 -5.74 -28.69 3.41
CA VAL A 36 -5.08 -27.86 2.41
C VAL A 36 -3.60 -28.25 2.31
N LYS A 37 -2.91 -28.37 3.45
CA LYS A 37 -1.51 -28.77 3.51
C LYS A 37 -1.29 -30.17 2.97
N ASP A 38 -2.11 -31.13 3.37
CA ASP A 38 -2.04 -32.52 2.91
C ASP A 38 -2.33 -32.64 1.39
N SER A 39 -3.06 -31.68 0.82
CA SER A 39 -3.33 -31.65 -0.63
C SER A 39 -2.13 -31.17 -1.46
N TYR A 40 -1.16 -30.50 -0.84
CA TYR A 40 0.06 -30.07 -1.49
C TYR A 40 1.18 -31.09 -1.27
N LYS A 41 1.84 -31.50 -2.35
CA LYS A 41 2.94 -32.45 -2.34
C LYS A 41 4.19 -31.75 -2.87
N PRO A 42 5.25 -31.58 -2.05
CA PRO A 42 6.47 -30.90 -2.49
C PRO A 42 7.11 -31.54 -3.73
N ASP A 43 7.01 -32.87 -3.87
CA ASP A 43 7.58 -33.63 -4.99
C ASP A 43 6.77 -33.51 -6.29
N ASP A 44 5.54 -33.01 -6.22
CA ASP A 44 4.67 -32.79 -7.38
C ASP A 44 4.35 -31.30 -7.48
N PRO A 45 5.04 -30.55 -8.34
CA PRO A 45 4.78 -29.14 -8.53
C PRO A 45 3.31 -28.83 -8.88
N ASP A 46 2.61 -29.72 -9.59
CA ASP A 46 1.22 -29.51 -10.03
C ASP A 46 0.19 -29.75 -8.91
N SER A 47 0.62 -30.34 -7.79
CA SER A 47 -0.22 -30.50 -6.60
C SER A 47 -0.75 -29.17 -6.05
N VAL A 48 -0.15 -28.02 -6.39
CA VAL A 48 -0.73 -26.71 -6.06
C VAL A 48 -2.17 -26.55 -6.58
N TYR A 49 -2.50 -27.12 -7.75
CA TYR A 49 -3.86 -27.01 -8.29
C TYR A 49 -4.88 -27.75 -7.42
N SER A 50 -4.48 -28.84 -6.76
CA SER A 50 -5.31 -29.59 -5.81
C SER A 50 -5.67 -28.77 -4.57
N THR A 51 -4.85 -27.78 -4.22
CA THR A 51 -5.11 -26.88 -3.08
C THR A 51 -6.20 -25.83 -3.37
N LEU A 52 -6.43 -25.50 -4.66
CA LEU A 52 -7.27 -24.36 -5.05
C LEU A 52 -8.74 -24.52 -4.66
N LYS A 53 -9.23 -25.76 -4.56
CA LYS A 53 -10.61 -26.06 -4.12
C LYS A 53 -10.88 -25.59 -2.69
N TRP A 54 -9.85 -25.54 -1.85
CA TRP A 54 -9.99 -25.15 -0.44
C TRP A 54 -10.05 -23.63 -0.24
N ILE A 55 -9.65 -22.85 -1.25
CA ILE A 55 -9.66 -21.38 -1.16
C ILE A 55 -11.07 -20.86 -0.91
N SER A 56 -12.08 -21.37 -1.60
CA SER A 56 -13.48 -20.95 -1.37
C SER A 56 -13.95 -21.27 0.04
N VAL A 57 -13.56 -22.43 0.58
CA VAL A 57 -13.88 -22.84 1.96
C VAL A 57 -13.23 -21.92 2.98
N LEU A 58 -11.93 -21.64 2.84
CA LEU A 58 -11.23 -20.68 3.70
C LEU A 58 -11.85 -19.28 3.61
N GLU A 59 -12.23 -18.84 2.41
CA GLU A 59 -12.91 -17.55 2.21
C GLU A 59 -14.26 -17.47 2.92
N LEU A 60 -15.00 -18.58 3.02
CA LEU A 60 -16.28 -18.62 3.73
C LEU A 60 -16.10 -18.29 5.21
N PHE A 61 -15.13 -18.89 5.89
CA PHE A 61 -14.85 -18.57 7.29
C PHE A 61 -14.53 -17.08 7.50
N ILE A 62 -13.79 -16.48 6.55
CA ILE A 62 -13.46 -15.05 6.60
C ILE A 62 -14.71 -14.18 6.40
N LYS A 63 -15.58 -14.53 5.45
CA LYS A 63 -16.83 -13.80 5.15
C LYS A 63 -17.88 -13.95 6.24
N ALA A 64 -18.01 -15.15 6.81
CA ALA A 64 -18.90 -15.46 7.94
C ALA A 64 -18.49 -14.78 9.25
N LYS A 65 -17.32 -14.12 9.27
CA LYS A 65 -16.77 -13.46 10.47
C LYS A 65 -16.59 -14.41 11.65
N SER A 66 -16.38 -15.68 11.35
CA SER A 66 -16.01 -16.76 12.26
C SER A 66 -14.92 -16.30 13.22
N GLU A 67 -15.04 -16.71 14.48
CA GLU A 67 -13.96 -16.57 15.42
C GLU A 67 -12.90 -17.63 15.12
N LEU A 68 -11.70 -17.21 14.74
CA LEU A 68 -10.61 -18.11 14.37
C LEU A 68 -9.43 -17.93 15.32
N ASN A 69 -8.68 -19.01 15.58
CA ASN A 69 -7.42 -18.89 16.30
C ASN A 69 -6.41 -18.13 15.45
N LEU A 70 -5.68 -17.19 16.08
CA LEU A 70 -4.74 -16.34 15.36
C LEU A 70 -3.53 -17.10 14.83
N GLU A 71 -3.15 -18.21 15.48
CA GLU A 71 -2.09 -19.12 15.03
C GLU A 71 -2.47 -19.79 13.70
N ASP A 72 -3.66 -20.42 13.64
CA ASP A 72 -4.17 -21.05 12.41
C ASP A 72 -4.31 -20.00 11.27
N VAL A 73 -4.73 -18.77 11.60
CA VAL A 73 -4.79 -17.66 10.63
C VAL A 73 -3.40 -17.24 10.13
N ALA A 74 -2.41 -17.16 11.02
CA ALA A 74 -1.03 -16.85 10.65
C ALA A 74 -0.46 -17.94 9.74
N GLU A 75 -0.74 -19.20 10.06
CA GLU A 75 -0.31 -20.38 9.30
C GLU A 75 -0.91 -20.41 7.89
N VAL A 76 -2.21 -20.08 7.72
CA VAL A 76 -2.82 -19.91 6.39
C VAL A 76 -2.13 -18.82 5.58
N VAL A 77 -1.75 -17.71 6.21
CA VAL A 77 -1.05 -16.62 5.52
C VAL A 77 0.36 -17.01 5.12
N GLN A 78 1.12 -17.64 6.03
CA GLN A 78 2.48 -18.12 5.74
C GLN A 78 2.46 -19.14 4.61
N PHE A 79 1.59 -20.15 4.71
CA PHE A 79 1.42 -21.16 3.67
C PHE A 79 0.95 -20.55 2.35
N GLY A 80 0.06 -19.58 2.38
CA GLY A 80 -0.38 -18.86 1.19
C GLY A 80 0.73 -18.03 0.52
N ILE A 81 1.71 -17.50 1.28
CA ILE A 81 2.90 -16.82 0.74
C ILE A 81 3.88 -17.84 0.18
N GLU A 82 4.09 -18.96 0.88
CA GLU A 82 4.94 -20.07 0.45
C GLU A 82 4.45 -20.64 -0.89
N LEU A 83 3.17 -21.03 -0.98
CA LEU A 83 2.57 -21.51 -2.21
C LEU A 83 2.66 -20.47 -3.33
N PHE A 84 2.49 -19.18 -3.02
CA PHE A 84 2.65 -18.11 -4.01
C PHE A 84 4.07 -18.08 -4.59
N ASN A 85 5.09 -18.26 -3.75
CA ASN A 85 6.49 -18.24 -4.18
C ASN A 85 6.89 -19.52 -4.93
N ILE A 86 6.49 -20.70 -4.45
CA ILE A 86 6.84 -22.00 -5.07
C ILE A 86 6.11 -22.20 -6.41
N SER A 87 4.93 -21.61 -6.57
CA SER A 87 4.13 -21.68 -7.81
C SER A 87 4.67 -20.78 -8.93
N GLN A 88 5.99 -20.70 -9.06
CA GLN A 88 6.65 -19.93 -10.10
C GLN A 88 6.19 -20.44 -11.47
N ASN A 89 5.78 -19.53 -12.35
CA ASN A 89 5.20 -19.83 -13.66
C ASN A 89 3.82 -20.55 -13.65
N LYS A 90 3.10 -20.50 -12.53
CA LYS A 90 1.70 -20.96 -12.43
C LYS A 90 0.81 -19.79 -12.02
N LEU A 91 0.67 -18.79 -12.89
CA LEU A 91 0.12 -17.50 -12.45
C LEU A 91 -1.33 -17.62 -11.99
N TYR A 92 -2.10 -18.58 -12.50
CA TYR A 92 -3.45 -18.84 -12.01
C TYR A 92 -3.45 -19.22 -10.52
N ALA A 93 -2.58 -20.15 -10.11
CA ALA A 93 -2.45 -20.55 -8.71
C ALA A 93 -1.98 -19.37 -7.84
N GLN A 94 -0.97 -18.63 -8.31
CA GLN A 94 -0.47 -17.41 -7.64
C GLN A 94 -1.57 -16.35 -7.46
N VAL A 95 -2.39 -16.11 -8.48
CA VAL A 95 -3.53 -15.18 -8.41
C VAL A 95 -4.53 -15.62 -7.36
N ARG A 96 -4.91 -16.90 -7.35
CA ARG A 96 -5.93 -17.43 -6.43
C ARG A 96 -5.44 -17.35 -4.97
N TRP A 97 -4.27 -17.89 -4.69
CA TRP A 97 -3.67 -17.85 -3.34
C TRP A 97 -3.33 -16.43 -2.90
N GLY A 98 -2.68 -15.63 -3.75
CA GLY A 98 -2.33 -14.26 -3.45
C GLY A 98 -3.55 -13.40 -3.08
N ASN A 99 -4.70 -13.59 -3.74
CA ASN A 99 -5.93 -12.88 -3.40
C ASN A 99 -6.51 -13.29 -2.05
N LEU A 100 -6.50 -14.58 -1.72
CA LEU A 100 -6.90 -15.07 -0.39
C LEU A 100 -5.97 -14.49 0.68
N THR A 101 -4.66 -14.64 0.50
CA THR A 101 -3.62 -14.14 1.42
C THR A 101 -3.77 -12.64 1.68
N VAL A 102 -3.93 -11.83 0.63
CA VAL A 102 -4.21 -10.38 0.75
C VAL A 102 -5.45 -10.11 1.59
N ARG A 103 -6.52 -10.90 1.41
CA ARG A 103 -7.78 -10.69 2.12
C ARG A 103 -7.65 -11.03 3.61
N VAL A 104 -7.02 -12.16 3.92
CA VAL A 104 -6.73 -12.59 5.31
C VAL A 104 -5.80 -11.59 5.99
N LEU A 105 -4.68 -11.23 5.34
CA LEU A 105 -3.72 -10.23 5.82
C LEU A 105 -4.41 -8.91 6.15
N ASN A 106 -5.24 -8.38 5.26
CA ASN A 106 -5.87 -7.08 5.50
C ASN A 106 -6.92 -7.12 6.62
N LYS A 107 -7.60 -8.25 6.83
CA LYS A 107 -8.55 -8.43 7.93
C LYS A 107 -7.84 -8.55 9.29
N TYR A 108 -6.78 -9.36 9.38
CA TYR A 108 -6.11 -9.67 10.65
C TYR A 108 -4.80 -8.90 10.88
N ARG A 109 -4.46 -7.95 10.01
CA ARG A 109 -3.17 -7.24 9.96
C ARG A 109 -2.57 -6.79 11.30
N LYS A 110 -3.42 -6.32 12.21
CA LYS A 110 -2.98 -5.78 13.51
C LYS A 110 -2.79 -6.85 14.59
N LYS A 111 -3.34 -8.06 14.37
CA LYS A 111 -3.36 -9.18 15.31
C LYS A 111 -2.29 -10.24 15.01
N LEU A 112 -1.68 -10.19 13.83
CA LEU A 112 -0.67 -11.15 13.40
C LEU A 112 0.74 -10.65 13.69
N ALA A 113 1.62 -11.57 14.07
CA ALA A 113 3.04 -11.33 14.30
C ALA A 113 3.87 -12.42 13.61
N PHE A 114 4.48 -12.08 12.48
CA PHE A 114 5.43 -12.92 11.74
C PHE A 114 6.27 -12.05 10.80
N LYS A 115 7.24 -12.65 10.11
CA LYS A 115 8.13 -11.98 9.15
C LYS A 115 7.90 -12.45 7.74
N VAL A 116 8.06 -11.53 6.79
CA VAL A 116 8.00 -11.82 5.35
C VAL A 116 9.20 -11.18 4.68
N GLN A 117 9.97 -11.97 3.94
CA GLN A 117 11.06 -11.43 3.14
C GLN A 117 10.52 -10.73 1.90
N TRP A 118 11.04 -9.53 1.61
CA TRP A 118 10.59 -8.73 0.48
C TRP A 118 11.14 -9.25 -0.86
N ARG A 119 12.36 -9.81 -0.84
CA ARG A 119 13.12 -10.20 -2.03
C ARG A 119 12.40 -11.24 -2.90
N PRO A 120 11.84 -12.35 -2.37
CA PRO A 120 11.11 -13.32 -3.20
C PRO A 120 9.90 -12.72 -3.95
N LEU A 121 9.22 -11.75 -3.33
CA LEU A 121 8.11 -11.03 -3.97
C LEU A 121 8.60 -10.10 -5.08
N TYR A 122 9.76 -9.47 -4.89
CA TYR A 122 10.41 -8.67 -5.91
C TYR A 122 10.90 -9.53 -7.07
N ASP A 123 11.62 -10.61 -6.81
CA ASP A 123 12.13 -11.50 -7.85
C ASP A 123 10.98 -12.09 -8.68
N THR A 124 9.89 -12.53 -8.04
CA THR A 124 8.69 -13.00 -8.76
C THR A 124 8.09 -11.92 -9.65
N LEU A 125 8.03 -10.67 -9.17
CA LEU A 125 7.54 -9.53 -9.92
C LEU A 125 8.41 -9.27 -11.16
N ILE A 126 9.73 -9.27 -11.00
CA ILE A 126 10.71 -9.05 -12.06
C ILE A 126 10.68 -10.19 -13.08
N HIS A 127 10.85 -11.44 -12.64
CA HIS A 127 10.88 -12.59 -13.54
C HIS A 127 9.58 -12.78 -14.33
N THR A 128 8.44 -12.47 -13.73
CA THR A 128 7.16 -12.63 -14.42
C THR A 128 6.88 -11.47 -15.37
N HIS A 129 7.03 -10.22 -14.89
CA HIS A 129 6.52 -9.06 -15.61
C HIS A 129 7.59 -8.32 -16.40
N PHE A 130 8.83 -8.28 -15.93
CA PHE A 130 9.94 -7.51 -16.52
C PHE A 130 10.83 -8.34 -17.46
N THR A 131 10.32 -9.46 -17.97
CA THR A 131 11.01 -10.32 -18.95
C THR A 131 10.50 -10.10 -20.37
N ARG A 132 11.37 -10.28 -21.37
CA ARG A 132 11.04 -10.13 -22.79
C ARG A 132 10.05 -11.20 -23.29
N ASN A 133 10.04 -12.38 -22.67
CA ASN A 133 9.14 -13.47 -23.03
C ASN A 133 7.92 -13.48 -22.11
N THR A 134 6.74 -13.17 -22.65
CA THR A 134 5.53 -13.06 -21.84
C THR A 134 4.83 -14.40 -21.54
N GLY A 135 5.36 -15.52 -22.04
CA GLY A 135 4.79 -16.84 -21.81
C GLY A 135 3.39 -17.04 -22.43
N PRO A 136 2.85 -18.28 -22.40
CA PRO A 136 1.59 -18.63 -23.07
C PRO A 136 0.32 -18.26 -22.29
N GLU A 137 0.43 -17.82 -21.03
CA GLU A 137 -0.70 -17.64 -20.11
C GLU A 137 -1.69 -16.51 -20.46
N GLY A 138 -1.37 -15.70 -21.47
CA GLY A 138 -2.23 -14.63 -21.96
C GLY A 138 -2.21 -13.35 -21.10
N TRP A 139 -2.52 -12.22 -21.75
CA TRP A 139 -2.37 -10.89 -21.14
C TRP A 139 -3.30 -10.65 -19.94
N ARG A 140 -4.53 -11.18 -19.97
CA ARG A 140 -5.53 -10.98 -18.90
C ARG A 140 -5.09 -11.61 -17.58
N LEU A 141 -4.55 -12.82 -17.62
CA LEU A 141 -4.09 -13.51 -16.42
C LEU A 141 -2.84 -12.82 -15.85
N ARG A 142 -1.90 -12.42 -16.72
CA ARG A 142 -0.74 -11.60 -16.32
C ARG A 142 -1.16 -10.29 -15.65
N GLN A 143 -2.13 -9.57 -16.20
CA GLN A 143 -2.62 -8.34 -15.58
C GLN A 143 -3.23 -8.60 -14.19
N ARG A 144 -4.02 -9.67 -14.02
CA ARG A 144 -4.56 -10.07 -12.71
C ARG A 144 -3.45 -10.48 -11.74
N HIS A 145 -2.45 -11.21 -12.21
CA HIS A 145 -1.29 -11.59 -11.42
C HIS A 145 -0.53 -10.36 -10.95
N PHE A 146 -0.25 -9.41 -11.84
CA PHE A 146 0.40 -8.15 -11.51
C PHE A 146 -0.36 -7.36 -10.42
N GLN A 147 -1.69 -7.26 -10.54
CA GLN A 147 -2.52 -6.63 -9.52
C GLN A 147 -2.48 -7.38 -8.19
N THR A 148 -2.42 -8.71 -8.24
CA THR A 148 -2.38 -9.58 -7.05
C THR A 148 -1.05 -9.42 -6.31
N ILE A 149 0.08 -9.57 -6.99
CA ILE A 149 1.41 -9.48 -6.38
C ILE A 149 1.69 -8.08 -5.81
N THR A 150 1.30 -7.02 -6.52
CA THR A 150 1.46 -5.64 -6.00
C THR A 150 0.58 -5.39 -4.78
N SER A 151 -0.62 -5.97 -4.71
CA SER A 151 -1.49 -5.93 -3.52
C SER A 151 -0.91 -6.74 -2.37
N LEU A 152 -0.33 -7.91 -2.68
CA LEU A 152 0.33 -8.78 -1.71
C LEU A 152 1.53 -8.07 -1.09
N VAL A 153 2.45 -7.51 -1.89
CA VAL A 153 3.58 -6.71 -1.39
C VAL A 153 3.12 -5.61 -0.46
N ARG A 154 2.11 -4.82 -0.84
CA ARG A 154 1.58 -3.73 0.02
C ARG A 154 1.02 -4.23 1.35
N SER A 155 0.42 -5.42 1.35
CA SER A 155 -0.15 -6.05 2.55
C SER A 155 0.95 -6.65 3.44
N CYS A 156 1.95 -7.29 2.83
CA CYS A 156 3.12 -7.90 3.49
C CYS A 156 4.10 -6.87 4.05
N ARG A 157 4.19 -5.66 3.48
CA ARG A 157 5.17 -4.63 3.85
C ARG A 157 5.23 -4.25 5.34
N ARG A 158 4.17 -4.49 6.13
CA ARG A 158 4.20 -4.27 7.60
C ARG A 158 5.04 -5.32 8.33
N PHE A 159 5.20 -6.49 7.72
CA PHE A 159 5.84 -7.69 8.25
C PHE A 159 7.27 -7.87 7.72
N PHE A 160 7.79 -6.90 6.96
CA PHE A 160 9.20 -6.94 6.54
C PHE A 160 10.10 -6.78 7.77
N PRO A 161 11.16 -7.60 7.89
CA PRO A 161 12.06 -7.56 9.03
C PRO A 161 12.83 -6.24 9.14
N ALA A 162 13.50 -6.03 10.27
CA ALA A 162 14.47 -4.95 10.43
C ALA A 162 15.57 -5.05 9.35
N GLY A 163 16.10 -3.91 8.92
CA GLY A 163 17.10 -3.82 7.85
C GLY A 163 16.52 -3.80 6.42
N SER A 164 15.29 -4.28 6.21
CA SER A 164 14.66 -4.30 4.88
C SER A 164 14.53 -2.92 4.24
N ALA A 165 14.29 -1.84 5.01
CA ALA A 165 14.23 -0.50 4.44
C ALA A 165 15.57 -0.04 3.84
N LEU A 166 16.68 -0.36 4.52
CA LEU A 166 18.02 -0.04 4.05
C LEU A 166 18.37 -0.85 2.79
N GLU A 167 18.10 -2.16 2.80
CA GLU A 167 18.30 -3.03 1.64
C GLU A 167 17.52 -2.54 0.41
N ILE A 168 16.22 -2.29 0.58
CA ILE A 168 15.33 -1.81 -0.48
C ILE A 168 15.80 -0.44 -0.99
N TRP A 169 16.22 0.44 -0.09
CA TRP A 169 16.75 1.74 -0.48
C TRP A 169 18.02 1.57 -1.31
N ASN A 170 18.98 0.78 -0.85
CA ASN A 170 20.25 0.58 -1.56
C ASN A 170 20.03 -0.05 -2.94
N GLU A 171 19.14 -1.05 -3.06
CA GLU A 171 18.78 -1.70 -4.33
C GLU A 171 18.28 -0.69 -5.38
N PHE A 172 17.41 0.25 -4.98
CA PHE A 172 16.72 1.13 -5.93
C PHE A 172 17.27 2.55 -5.99
N SER A 173 18.14 2.95 -5.06
CA SER A 173 18.68 4.30 -4.98
C SER A 173 19.60 4.66 -6.15
N SER A 174 20.41 3.71 -6.63
CA SER A 174 21.26 3.88 -7.81
C SER A 174 20.45 4.19 -9.07
N LEU A 175 19.25 3.62 -9.19
CA LEU A 175 18.35 3.89 -10.32
C LEU A 175 17.90 5.35 -10.39
N LEU A 176 17.95 6.08 -9.26
CA LEU A 176 17.52 7.47 -9.12
C LEU A 176 18.64 8.50 -9.42
N GLU A 177 19.89 8.05 -9.59
CA GLU A 177 21.05 8.93 -9.76
C GLU A 177 21.01 9.74 -11.05
N ASN A 178 20.41 9.18 -12.11
CA ASN A 178 20.17 9.89 -13.37
C ASN A 178 18.66 10.14 -13.55
N PRO A 179 18.16 11.33 -13.15
CA PRO A 179 16.74 11.69 -13.22
C PRO A 179 16.17 11.65 -14.64
N TRP A 180 17.02 11.74 -15.66
CA TRP A 180 16.65 11.77 -17.07
C TRP A 180 16.56 10.37 -17.71
N HIS A 181 16.99 9.33 -16.98
CA HIS A 181 16.93 7.96 -17.46
C HIS A 181 15.62 7.25 -17.01
N ASN A 182 15.09 6.39 -17.86
CA ASN A 182 13.83 5.66 -17.62
C ASN A 182 13.85 4.83 -16.32
N SER A 183 15.03 4.35 -15.92
CA SER A 183 15.24 3.62 -14.66
C SER A 183 14.83 4.41 -13.43
N SER A 184 14.93 5.75 -13.46
CA SER A 184 14.53 6.59 -12.33
C SER A 184 13.05 6.40 -12.01
N PHE A 185 12.19 6.42 -13.03
CA PHE A 185 10.75 6.22 -12.85
C PHE A 185 10.44 4.82 -12.30
N GLU A 186 11.15 3.79 -12.75
CA GLU A 186 11.00 2.44 -12.21
C GLU A 186 11.46 2.35 -10.77
N GLY A 187 12.65 2.88 -10.44
CA GLY A 187 13.20 2.94 -9.10
C GLY A 187 12.25 3.63 -8.12
N SER A 188 11.69 4.78 -8.49
CA SER A 188 10.71 5.50 -7.66
C SER A 188 9.41 4.69 -7.45
N GLY A 189 8.97 3.95 -8.49
CA GLY A 189 7.83 3.05 -8.41
C GLY A 189 8.07 1.88 -7.46
N PHE A 190 9.24 1.23 -7.55
CA PHE A 190 9.66 0.16 -6.66
C PHE A 190 9.82 0.63 -5.22
N LEU A 191 10.47 1.77 -4.99
CA LEU A 191 10.57 2.38 -3.66
C LEU A 191 9.19 2.65 -3.06
N ARG A 192 8.25 3.21 -3.84
CA ARG A 192 6.88 3.42 -3.34
C ARG A 192 6.20 2.10 -2.98
N LEU A 193 6.43 1.05 -3.77
CA LEU A 193 5.81 -0.26 -3.58
C LEU A 193 6.38 -0.98 -2.36
N PHE A 194 7.70 -1.12 -2.28
CA PHE A 194 8.40 -1.99 -1.33
C PHE A 194 8.83 -1.29 -0.05
N LEU A 195 9.29 -0.03 -0.08
CA LEU A 195 9.95 0.62 1.06
C LEU A 195 9.05 0.59 2.32
N PRO A 196 9.41 -0.17 3.37
CA PRO A 196 8.56 -0.40 4.54
C PRO A 196 8.63 0.76 5.53
N THR A 197 7.50 1.07 6.15
CA THR A 197 7.38 2.15 7.15
C THR A 197 6.82 1.59 8.46
N ASN A 198 7.22 0.37 8.79
CA ASN A 198 6.85 -0.33 10.02
C ASN A 198 7.86 0.00 11.13
N LEU A 199 7.49 -0.34 12.37
CA LEU A 199 8.28 0.00 13.56
C LEU A 199 9.73 -0.50 13.49
N GLU A 200 9.94 -1.71 12.99
CA GLU A 200 11.27 -2.34 12.90
C GLU A 200 12.24 -1.69 11.91
N ASN A 201 11.74 -0.82 11.04
CA ASN A 201 12.56 -0.11 10.07
C ASN A 201 12.55 1.40 10.34
N GLN A 202 12.14 1.86 11.53
CA GLN A 202 12.06 3.28 11.85
C GLN A 202 13.44 3.96 11.85
N ASP A 203 14.48 3.25 12.31
CA ASP A 203 15.83 3.81 12.48
C ASP A 203 16.50 4.20 11.15
N PHE A 204 16.01 3.65 10.03
CA PHE A 204 16.43 4.04 8.69
C PHE A 204 16.02 5.48 8.33
N TYR A 205 14.94 5.99 8.93
CA TYR A 205 14.34 7.27 8.57
C TYR A 205 14.91 8.41 9.41
N THR A 206 16.07 8.92 9.01
CA THR A 206 16.76 10.05 9.63
C THR A 206 16.45 11.37 8.92
N ASP A 207 16.81 12.50 9.55
CA ASP A 207 16.74 13.82 8.91
C ASP A 207 17.60 13.89 7.64
N THR A 208 18.74 13.20 7.63
CA THR A 208 19.60 13.09 6.44
C THR A 208 18.90 12.32 5.32
N TRP A 209 18.18 11.24 5.63
CA TRP A 209 17.37 10.53 4.65
C TRP A 209 16.23 11.41 4.12
N VAL A 210 15.57 12.19 4.99
CA VAL A 210 14.51 13.13 4.58
C VAL A 210 15.06 14.16 3.61
N LYS A 211 16.18 14.84 3.95
CA LYS A 211 16.85 15.80 3.07
C LYS A 211 17.21 15.17 1.73
N LYS A 212 17.85 14.00 1.73
CA LYS A 212 18.19 13.27 0.49
C LYS A 212 16.96 12.95 -0.35
N SER A 213 15.89 12.47 0.28
CA SER A 213 14.64 12.14 -0.42
C SER A 213 13.96 13.36 -1.02
N LEU A 214 14.00 14.50 -0.32
CA LEU A 214 13.43 15.76 -0.82
C LEU A 214 14.27 16.32 -1.98
N ASN A 215 15.60 16.22 -1.92
CA ASN A 215 16.47 16.59 -3.04
C ASN A 215 16.23 15.72 -4.28
N VAL A 216 16.07 14.41 -4.10
CA VAL A 216 15.72 13.51 -5.22
C VAL A 216 14.32 13.83 -5.76
N TRP A 217 13.38 14.22 -4.90
CA TRP A 217 12.07 14.67 -5.40
C TRP A 217 12.22 15.91 -6.32
N ASP A 218 13.06 16.88 -5.95
CA ASP A 218 13.29 18.09 -6.78
C ASP A 218 14.05 17.84 -8.10
N SER A 219 14.67 16.68 -8.27
CA SER A 219 15.52 16.41 -9.44
C SER A 219 14.75 16.29 -10.76
N ILE A 220 13.44 16.01 -10.71
CA ILE A 220 12.56 15.94 -11.88
C ILE A 220 11.43 16.94 -11.71
N PRO A 221 11.49 18.12 -12.36
CA PRO A 221 10.39 19.06 -12.33
C PRO A 221 9.19 18.52 -13.14
N ASN A 222 7.99 18.97 -12.80
CA ASN A 222 6.80 18.86 -13.65
C ASN A 222 6.40 17.44 -14.08
N SER A 223 6.69 16.43 -13.26
CA SER A 223 6.26 15.05 -13.49
C SER A 223 5.25 14.59 -12.44
N GLN A 224 3.97 14.52 -12.81
CA GLN A 224 2.90 14.03 -11.93
C GLN A 224 3.12 12.61 -11.43
N PHE A 225 3.69 11.75 -12.29
CA PHE A 225 4.05 10.40 -11.89
C PHE A 225 5.10 10.41 -10.79
N TRP A 226 6.19 11.15 -10.99
CA TRP A 226 7.29 11.28 -10.02
C TRP A 226 6.80 11.86 -8.69
N ASN A 227 6.10 12.99 -8.78
CA ASN A 227 5.47 13.67 -7.65
C ASN A 227 4.59 12.71 -6.84
N SER A 228 3.75 11.94 -7.53
CA SER A 228 2.87 10.98 -6.87
C SER A 228 3.62 9.83 -6.18
N GLN A 229 4.77 9.39 -6.71
CA GLN A 229 5.56 8.36 -6.04
C GLN A 229 6.13 8.90 -4.72
N TRP A 230 6.80 10.05 -4.77
CA TRP A 230 7.45 10.66 -3.62
C TRP A 230 6.46 11.16 -2.57
N ALA A 231 5.37 11.83 -2.98
CA ALA A 231 4.31 12.21 -2.06
C ALA A 231 3.76 10.99 -1.31
N ALA A 232 3.59 9.85 -1.99
CA ALA A 232 3.10 8.63 -1.36
C ALA A 232 4.13 7.97 -0.41
N ILE A 233 5.43 8.16 -0.63
CA ILE A 233 6.49 7.73 0.30
C ILE A 233 6.51 8.65 1.52
N ILE A 234 6.69 9.95 1.31
CA ILE A 234 6.79 10.96 2.38
C ILE A 234 5.54 10.95 3.27
N ALA A 235 4.34 10.90 2.70
CA ALA A 235 3.11 10.83 3.48
C ALA A 235 3.01 9.57 4.37
N ARG A 236 3.70 8.47 4.03
CA ARG A 236 3.76 7.28 4.91
C ARG A 236 4.73 7.47 6.06
N VAL A 237 5.85 8.12 5.81
CA VAL A 237 6.88 8.46 6.81
C VAL A 237 6.28 9.42 7.83
N ILE A 238 5.75 10.57 7.39
CA ILE A 238 5.05 11.56 8.23
C ILE A 238 4.01 10.89 9.14
N LYS A 239 3.20 9.98 8.57
CA LYS A 239 2.12 9.32 9.32
C LYS A 239 2.62 8.40 10.44
N ASN A 240 3.77 7.75 10.23
CA ASN A 240 4.21 6.64 11.06
C ASN A 240 5.30 7.03 12.06
N TYR A 241 6.05 8.10 11.80
CA TYR A 241 7.18 8.53 12.61
C TYR A 241 6.98 9.98 13.05
N ASP A 242 6.67 10.14 14.33
CA ASP A 242 6.46 11.41 15.03
C ASP A 242 7.76 12.03 15.57
N PHE A 243 8.85 11.25 15.63
CA PHE A 243 10.16 11.72 16.08
C PHE A 243 10.91 12.58 15.05
N ILE A 244 10.48 12.60 13.78
CA ILE A 244 11.09 13.41 12.73
C ILE A 244 10.55 14.83 12.82
N ASP A 245 11.44 15.82 12.92
CA ASP A 245 11.04 17.22 12.85
C ASP A 245 10.84 17.66 11.39
N TRP A 246 9.59 17.95 11.05
CA TRP A 246 9.21 18.38 9.71
C TRP A 246 9.19 19.91 9.53
N GLU A 247 9.35 20.71 10.60
CA GLU A 247 9.15 22.17 10.58
C GLU A 247 9.97 22.85 9.46
N CYS A 248 11.26 22.54 9.38
CA CYS A 248 12.14 23.13 8.36
C CYS A 248 11.81 22.71 6.92
N PHE A 249 11.02 21.65 6.73
CA PHE A 249 10.63 21.15 5.42
C PHE A 249 9.22 21.59 4.99
N LEU A 250 8.43 22.19 5.90
CA LEU A 250 7.05 22.58 5.61
C LEU A 250 6.92 23.53 4.42
N PRO A 251 7.71 24.62 4.31
CA PRO A 251 7.55 25.55 3.18
C PRO A 251 7.72 24.84 1.83
N MET A 252 8.72 23.97 1.72
CA MET A 252 8.99 23.21 0.51
C MET A 252 7.89 22.17 0.23
N LEU A 253 7.43 21.44 1.25
CA LEU A 253 6.37 20.44 1.10
C LEU A 253 5.06 21.08 0.63
N PHE A 254 4.64 22.18 1.25
CA PHE A 254 3.39 22.85 0.90
C PHE A 254 3.44 23.50 -0.49
N SER A 255 4.57 24.08 -0.88
CA SER A 255 4.77 24.56 -2.26
C SER A 255 4.65 23.44 -3.28
N ARG A 256 5.24 22.26 -3.00
CA ARG A 256 5.07 21.08 -3.87
C ARG A 256 3.63 20.60 -3.92
N TYR A 257 2.94 20.57 -2.78
CA TYR A 257 1.54 20.16 -2.71
C TYR A 257 0.64 21.07 -3.55
N LEU A 258 0.85 22.39 -3.50
CA LEU A 258 0.14 23.34 -4.35
C LEU A 258 0.38 23.06 -5.83
N ASN A 259 1.65 22.96 -6.24
CA ASN A 259 2.03 22.74 -7.65
C ASN A 259 1.47 21.43 -8.21
N MET A 260 1.31 20.41 -7.37
CA MET A 260 0.76 19.12 -7.76
C MET A 260 -0.74 19.15 -8.11
N PHE A 261 -1.47 20.20 -7.75
CA PHE A 261 -2.87 20.39 -8.18
C PHE A 261 -2.99 20.98 -9.59
N GLU A 262 -1.91 21.52 -10.15
CA GLU A 262 -1.87 22.09 -11.51
C GLU A 262 -2.97 23.13 -11.76
N VAL A 263 -3.27 23.93 -10.74
CA VAL A 263 -4.20 25.05 -10.85
C VAL A 263 -3.51 26.20 -11.62
N PRO A 264 -4.23 26.90 -12.52
CA PRO A 264 -3.64 27.94 -13.37
C PRO A 264 -3.34 29.18 -12.55
N VAL A 265 -2.16 29.77 -12.75
CA VAL A 265 -1.78 31.02 -12.08
C VAL A 265 -2.10 32.19 -13.01
N ALA A 266 -2.96 33.10 -12.55
CA ALA A 266 -3.49 34.23 -13.32
C ALA A 266 -4.28 33.83 -14.59
N ASN A 267 -4.43 34.73 -15.55
CA ASN A 267 -5.14 34.50 -16.82
C ASN A 267 -4.36 33.58 -17.80
N GLY A 268 -3.22 33.04 -17.38
CA GLY A 268 -2.37 32.19 -18.20
C GLY A 268 -2.78 30.73 -18.11
N SER A 269 -3.25 30.16 -19.22
CA SER A 269 -3.32 28.71 -19.42
C SER A 269 -1.94 28.13 -19.76
N ALA A 270 -0.89 28.57 -19.06
CA ALA A 270 0.47 28.11 -19.28
C ALA A 270 0.60 26.70 -18.70
N SER A 271 0.63 25.70 -19.58
CA SER A 271 1.16 24.39 -19.21
C SER A 271 2.68 24.48 -19.16
N TYR A 272 3.32 23.68 -18.31
CA TYR A 272 4.78 23.59 -18.33
C TYR A 272 5.25 23.27 -19.75
N PRO A 273 6.25 23.99 -20.29
CA PRO A 273 6.63 23.90 -21.70
C PRO A 273 7.14 22.51 -22.10
N TYR A 274 7.54 21.69 -21.12
CA TYR A 274 8.01 20.32 -21.33
C TYR A 274 7.35 19.38 -20.32
N SER A 275 6.54 18.43 -20.79
CA SER A 275 6.08 17.30 -19.99
C SER A 275 7.14 16.20 -19.99
N VAL A 276 7.57 15.75 -18.81
CA VAL A 276 8.51 14.63 -18.75
C VAL A 276 7.79 13.33 -19.09
N ASP A 277 8.17 12.71 -20.21
CA ASP A 277 7.55 11.49 -20.70
C ASP A 277 7.90 10.30 -19.81
N VAL A 278 6.88 9.76 -19.13
CA VAL A 278 7.01 8.53 -18.36
C VAL A 278 6.88 7.34 -19.31
N PRO A 279 7.82 6.37 -19.29
CA PRO A 279 7.73 5.18 -20.11
C PRO A 279 6.38 4.48 -19.95
N ARG A 280 5.75 4.08 -21.06
CA ARG A 280 4.41 3.46 -21.06
C ARG A 280 4.35 2.24 -20.14
N TYR A 281 5.39 1.43 -20.16
CA TYR A 281 5.51 0.25 -19.33
C TYR A 281 5.52 0.61 -17.83
N THR A 282 6.35 1.56 -17.41
CA THR A 282 6.39 2.07 -16.03
C THR A 282 5.05 2.67 -15.58
N ARG A 283 4.37 3.42 -16.47
CA ARG A 283 3.03 3.98 -16.19
C ARG A 283 1.98 2.89 -15.98
N PHE A 284 2.03 1.81 -16.76
CA PHE A 284 1.15 0.65 -16.58
C PHE A 284 1.42 -0.06 -15.25
N LEU A 285 2.70 -0.29 -14.93
CA LEU A 285 3.12 -1.03 -13.74
C LEU A 285 2.83 -0.27 -12.44
N PHE A 286 3.25 0.98 -12.35
CA PHE A 286 3.11 1.79 -11.14
C PHE A 286 1.95 2.78 -11.27
N SER A 287 0.87 2.32 -11.92
CA SER A 287 -0.31 3.15 -12.17
C SER A 287 -0.87 3.73 -10.88
N ASN A 288 -1.12 5.05 -10.91
CA ASN A 288 -1.89 5.70 -9.87
C ASN A 288 -3.36 5.40 -10.12
N LYS A 289 -3.90 4.35 -9.50
CA LYS A 289 -5.32 3.99 -9.61
C LYS A 289 -6.28 5.15 -9.28
N THR A 290 -5.85 6.13 -8.48
CA THR A 290 -6.63 7.33 -8.14
C THR A 290 -6.40 8.52 -9.07
N SER A 291 -5.49 8.42 -10.04
CA SER A 291 -5.01 9.49 -10.94
C SER A 291 -4.42 10.73 -10.26
N THR A 292 -4.63 10.92 -8.94
CA THR A 292 -4.34 12.17 -8.23
C THR A 292 -3.44 11.95 -7.00
N PRO A 293 -2.57 12.94 -6.68
CA PRO A 293 -1.76 12.94 -5.47
C PRO A 293 -2.53 13.33 -4.20
N ALA A 294 -3.79 13.78 -4.34
CA ALA A 294 -4.66 14.30 -3.30
C ALA A 294 -4.66 13.47 -1.99
N LYS A 295 -4.73 12.14 -2.09
CA LYS A 295 -4.71 11.25 -0.92
C LYS A 295 -3.40 11.30 -0.13
N ALA A 296 -2.27 11.44 -0.83
CA ALA A 296 -0.97 11.54 -0.20
C ALA A 296 -0.81 12.90 0.47
N ILE A 297 -1.16 13.98 -0.23
CA ILE A 297 -1.14 15.36 0.27
C ILE A 297 -2.00 15.49 1.53
N ALA A 298 -3.27 15.08 1.47
CA ALA A 298 -4.18 15.11 2.62
C ALA A 298 -3.66 14.33 3.82
N LYS A 299 -3.02 13.18 3.59
CA LYS A 299 -2.42 12.39 4.66
C LYS A 299 -1.21 13.10 5.26
N SER A 300 -0.34 13.70 4.46
CA SER A 300 0.79 14.47 4.98
C SER A 300 0.30 15.61 5.85
N ILE A 301 -0.56 16.48 5.31
CA ILE A 301 -1.08 17.66 6.02
C ILE A 301 -1.73 17.25 7.34
N VAL A 302 -2.69 16.32 7.30
CA VAL A 302 -3.40 15.89 8.52
C VAL A 302 -2.47 15.33 9.59
N TYR A 303 -1.38 14.65 9.23
CA TYR A 303 -0.45 14.09 10.23
C TYR A 303 0.69 15.05 10.62
N LEU A 304 0.88 16.15 9.89
CA LEU A 304 1.78 17.25 10.26
C LEU A 304 1.14 18.24 11.24
N LEU A 305 -0.19 18.35 11.28
CA LEU A 305 -0.88 19.26 12.19
C LEU A 305 -0.55 18.92 13.65
N LYS A 306 -0.11 19.90 14.43
CA LYS A 306 0.10 19.77 15.88
C LYS A 306 -0.22 21.11 16.54
N PRO A 307 -0.68 21.13 17.80
CA PRO A 307 -0.90 22.37 18.53
C PRO A 307 0.37 23.24 18.51
N GLY A 308 0.25 24.50 18.10
CA GLY A 308 1.38 25.44 18.02
C GLY A 308 2.40 25.16 16.90
N GLY A 309 2.15 24.20 16.00
CA GLY A 309 3.05 23.93 14.86
C GLY A 309 2.73 24.79 13.62
N ALA A 310 3.75 25.12 12.82
CA ALA A 310 3.59 25.98 11.64
C ALA A 310 2.82 25.31 10.49
N ALA A 311 2.61 23.99 10.55
CA ALA A 311 1.84 23.26 9.55
C ALA A 311 0.39 23.77 9.40
N GLN A 312 -0.20 24.30 10.48
CA GLN A 312 -1.53 24.91 10.43
C GLN A 312 -1.54 26.18 9.56
N GLU A 313 -0.57 27.09 9.76
CA GLU A 313 -0.45 28.32 8.98
C GLU A 313 -0.20 28.03 7.49
N HIS A 314 0.66 27.05 7.20
CA HIS A 314 0.91 26.62 5.83
C HIS A 314 -0.33 25.99 5.18
N PHE A 315 -1.13 25.25 5.95
CA PHE A 315 -2.38 24.67 5.46
C PHE A 315 -3.44 25.72 5.19
N GLU A 316 -3.56 26.74 6.04
CA GLU A 316 -4.46 27.88 5.81
C GLU A 316 -4.07 28.65 4.55
N LYS A 317 -2.78 28.95 4.37
CA LYS A 317 -2.26 29.56 3.13
C LYS A 317 -2.59 28.72 1.89
N LEU A 318 -2.41 27.41 1.96
CA LEU A 318 -2.78 26.50 0.86
C LEU A 318 -4.29 26.54 0.59
N GLY A 319 -5.12 26.57 1.63
CA GLY A 319 -6.56 26.70 1.52
C GLY A 319 -6.96 27.98 0.78
N ASN A 320 -6.42 29.12 1.21
CA ASN A 320 -6.70 30.43 0.60
C ASN A 320 -6.28 30.49 -0.87
N LEU A 321 -5.14 29.87 -1.22
CA LEU A 321 -4.68 29.79 -2.61
C LEU A 321 -5.58 28.90 -3.48
N LEU A 322 -6.20 27.86 -2.90
CA LEU A 322 -7.02 26.90 -3.62
C LEU A 322 -8.52 27.26 -3.65
N GLU A 323 -8.96 28.16 -2.77
CA GLU A 323 -10.38 28.48 -2.51
C GLU A 323 -11.14 28.82 -3.80
N GLN A 324 -10.59 29.73 -4.62
CA GLN A 324 -11.24 30.16 -5.86
C GLN A 324 -11.51 29.02 -6.85
N TYR A 325 -10.70 27.96 -6.85
CA TYR A 325 -10.84 26.83 -7.77
C TYR A 325 -11.91 25.82 -7.33
N TYR A 326 -12.47 25.99 -6.14
CA TYR A 326 -13.63 25.24 -5.66
C TYR A 326 -14.97 25.87 -6.07
N HIS A 327 -14.97 27.12 -6.55
CA HIS A 327 -16.20 27.76 -7.02
C HIS A 327 -16.75 26.99 -8.24
N PRO A 328 -18.08 26.69 -8.31
CA PRO A 328 -18.66 25.88 -9.38
C PRO A 328 -18.38 26.40 -10.79
N SER A 329 -18.27 27.72 -10.96
CA SER A 329 -17.96 28.35 -12.25
C SER A 329 -16.49 28.29 -12.67
N ASN A 330 -15.58 27.93 -11.75
CA ASN A 330 -14.13 27.90 -11.98
C ASN A 330 -13.62 26.46 -12.20
N GLY A 331 -14.49 25.57 -12.68
CA GLY A 331 -14.17 24.18 -12.94
C GLY A 331 -13.12 24.01 -14.04
N GLY A 332 -12.24 23.03 -13.89
CA GLY A 332 -11.18 22.71 -14.84
C GLY A 332 -10.57 21.33 -14.60
N ARG A 333 -9.39 21.08 -15.20
CA ARG A 333 -8.69 19.79 -15.08
C ARG A 333 -8.32 19.43 -13.63
N TRP A 334 -8.13 20.46 -12.79
CA TRP A 334 -7.81 20.32 -11.35
C TRP A 334 -9.01 19.91 -10.50
N THR A 335 -10.24 20.15 -10.94
CA THR A 335 -11.45 20.02 -10.10
C THR A 335 -11.59 18.64 -9.48
N TYR A 336 -11.33 17.57 -10.23
CA TYR A 336 -11.35 16.21 -9.67
C TYR A 336 -10.29 16.03 -8.58
N SER A 337 -9.06 16.52 -8.79
CA SER A 337 -7.98 16.40 -7.80
C SER A 337 -8.31 17.15 -6.51
N LEU A 338 -8.89 18.35 -6.64
CA LEU A 338 -9.32 19.19 -5.53
C LEU A 338 -10.51 18.60 -4.74
N GLU A 339 -11.52 18.03 -5.41
CA GLU A 339 -12.60 17.28 -4.75
C GLU A 339 -12.04 16.10 -3.96
N ARG A 340 -11.18 15.30 -4.58
CA ARG A 340 -10.53 14.16 -3.91
C ARG A 340 -9.67 14.60 -2.73
N PHE A 341 -9.11 15.80 -2.77
CA PHE A 341 -8.32 16.36 -1.67
C PHE A 341 -9.20 16.66 -0.45
N LEU A 342 -10.31 17.38 -0.62
CA LEU A 342 -11.29 17.62 0.46
C LEU A 342 -11.80 16.30 1.05
N PHE A 343 -12.23 15.38 0.19
CA PHE A 343 -12.71 14.06 0.61
C PHE A 343 -11.65 13.31 1.45
N HIS A 344 -10.39 13.34 1.02
CA HIS A 344 -9.32 12.66 1.73
C HIS A 344 -8.84 13.38 2.99
N LEU A 345 -8.93 14.71 3.08
CA LEU A 345 -8.65 15.46 4.32
C LEU A 345 -9.57 14.98 5.45
N VAL A 346 -10.89 14.96 5.20
CA VAL A 346 -11.89 14.50 6.18
C VAL A 346 -11.61 13.05 6.61
N ILE A 347 -11.39 12.14 5.65
CA ILE A 347 -11.12 10.73 5.96
C ILE A 347 -9.84 10.55 6.76
N MET A 348 -8.76 11.28 6.42
CA MET A 348 -7.50 11.14 7.15
C MET A 348 -7.62 11.72 8.55
N PHE A 349 -8.33 12.84 8.71
CA PHE A 349 -8.57 13.48 9.99
C PHE A 349 -9.38 12.57 10.92
N GLN A 350 -10.52 12.05 10.46
CA GLN A 350 -11.32 11.08 11.21
C GLN A 350 -10.49 9.85 11.63
N LYS A 351 -9.64 9.32 10.73
CA LYS A 351 -8.76 8.18 11.05
C LYS A 351 -7.70 8.52 12.10
N ARG A 352 -7.16 9.74 12.07
CA ARG A 352 -6.21 10.22 13.08
C ARG A 352 -6.91 10.39 14.43
N LEU A 353 -8.03 11.09 14.46
CA LEU A 353 -8.83 11.34 15.66
C LEU A 353 -9.24 10.03 16.35
N LEU A 354 -9.79 9.07 15.60
CA LEU A 354 -10.15 7.75 16.14
C LEU A 354 -8.93 6.96 16.67
N ARG A 355 -7.73 7.17 16.10
CA ARG A 355 -6.51 6.52 16.59
C ARG A 355 -6.06 7.15 17.91
N GLU A 356 -6.11 8.47 18.01
CA GLU A 356 -5.71 9.22 19.21
C GLU A 356 -6.70 8.98 20.36
N GLN A 357 -8.00 8.96 20.08
CA GLN A 357 -9.04 8.65 21.08
C GLN A 357 -8.95 7.23 21.64
N LYS A 358 -8.45 6.25 20.87
CA LYS A 358 -8.24 4.87 21.32
C LYS A 358 -6.91 4.66 22.06
N LYS A 359 -6.00 5.63 21.98
CA LYS A 359 -4.74 5.63 22.73
C LYS A 359 -4.90 6.27 24.11
N LYS A 360 -5.87 7.18 24.26
CA LYS A 360 -6.44 7.55 25.55
C LYS A 360 -7.23 6.36 26.09
#